data_AF-A0A7V1RFK7-F1
#
_entry.id   AF-A0A7V1RFK7-F1
#
_cell.length_a   1.000
_cell.length_b   1.000
_cell.length_c   1.000
_cell.angle_alpha   90.00
_cell.angle_beta   90.00
_cell.angle_gamma   90.00
#
_symmetry.space_group_name_H-M   'P 1'
#
loop_
_entity.id
_entity.type
_entity.pdbx_description
1 polymer ?
#
loop_
_entity_poly.entity_id
_entity_poly.type
_entity_poly.pdbx_seq_one_letter_code
_entity_poly.pdbx_strand_id
1 'polypeptide(L)'
;MHVHVQYRFRQMEVDEVFAGPDSQTVVAEMKRLVASRAGLGVRLALAAMSPLQFAQEVARRYAQATGRSVPAPASCDEFLRLGQAEGIVTVLEPRTP
;
A
#
# COMPACT_ATOMS: atom_id res chain seq x y z
N MET A 1 -0.60 4.95 -14.26
CA MET A 1 -1.14 3.77 -13.58
C MET A 1 -2.17 4.20 -12.55
N HIS A 2 -3.29 3.49 -12.46
CA HIS A 2 -4.34 3.74 -11.46
C HIS A 2 -4.60 2.46 -10.68
N VAL A 3 -4.68 2.57 -9.36
CA VAL A 3 -4.86 1.43 -8.47
C VAL A 3 -5.93 1.78 -7.46
N HIS A 4 -6.99 0.99 -7.43
CA HIS A 4 -8.00 1.02 -6.36
C HIS A 4 -7.55 0.12 -5.22
N VAL A 5 -7.59 0.64 -3.99
CA VAL A 5 -7.28 -0.12 -2.78
C VAL A 5 -8.52 -0.16 -1.91
N GLN A 6 -8.98 -1.37 -1.63
CA GLN A 6 -10.07 -1.63 -0.71
C GLN A 6 -9.55 -2.51 0.44
N TYR A 7 -9.41 -1.92 1.62
CA TYR A 7 -8.94 -2.61 2.81
C TYR A 7 -9.68 -2.14 4.05
N ARG A 8 -10.20 -3.10 4.82
CA ARG A 8 -10.81 -2.86 6.12
C ARG A 8 -10.14 -3.73 7.17
N PHE A 9 -9.48 -3.11 8.15
CA PHE A 9 -8.91 -3.83 9.28
C PHE A 9 -9.01 -3.01 10.57
N ARG A 10 -9.68 -3.59 11.57
CA ARG A 10 -9.97 -2.96 12.87
C ARG A 10 -10.62 -1.58 12.69
N GLN A 11 -9.90 -0.50 13.00
CA GLN A 11 -10.38 0.88 12.95
C GLN A 11 -9.92 1.63 11.68
N MET A 12 -9.25 0.94 10.74
CA MET A 12 -8.76 1.54 9.51
C MET A 12 -9.55 1.00 8.32
N GLU A 13 -10.15 1.92 7.57
CA GLU A 13 -10.81 1.67 6.31
C GLU A 13 -10.14 2.51 5.23
N VAL A 14 -9.78 1.86 4.15
CA VAL A 14 -9.22 2.45 2.94
C VAL A 14 -10.08 1.97 1.79
N ASP A 15 -10.72 2.91 1.11
CA ASP A 15 -11.43 2.70 -0.14
C ASP A 15 -11.08 3.91 -1.02
N GLU A 16 -9.92 3.82 -1.68
CA GLU A 16 -9.26 4.97 -2.31
C GLU A 16 -8.62 4.55 -3.64
N VAL A 17 -8.62 5.47 -4.60
CA VAL A 17 -7.91 5.29 -5.87
C VAL A 17 -6.62 6.12 -5.84
N PHE A 18 -5.50 5.44 -6.02
CA PHE A 18 -4.18 6.04 -6.13
C PHE A 18 -3.73 6.07 -7.59
N ALA A 19 -3.14 7.18 -8.01
CA ALA A 19 -2.69 7.39 -9.38
C ALA A 19 -1.24 7.86 -9.41
N GLY A 20 -0.47 7.39 -10.39
CA GLY A 20 0.93 7.79 -10.58
C GLY A 20 1.52 7.23 -11.87
N PRO A 21 2.69 7.73 -12.32
CA PRO A 21 3.38 7.21 -13.51
C PRO A 21 3.85 5.76 -13.34
N ASP A 22 4.15 5.34 -12.12
CA ASP A 22 4.68 4.01 -11.79
C ASP A 22 4.22 3.53 -10.39
N SER A 23 4.56 2.29 -10.04
CA SER A 23 4.22 1.71 -8.73
C SER A 23 4.92 2.39 -7.57
N GLN A 24 6.12 2.94 -7.76
CA GLN A 24 6.81 3.67 -6.71
C GLN A 24 6.03 4.91 -6.29
N THR A 25 5.56 5.68 -7.27
CA THR A 25 4.76 6.89 -7.03
C THR A 25 3.44 6.52 -6.38
N VAL A 26 2.77 5.48 -6.88
CA VAL A 26 1.50 5.01 -6.29
C VAL A 26 1.69 4.58 -4.83
N VAL A 27 2.73 3.82 -4.51
CA VAL A 27 3.01 3.39 -3.12
C VAL A 27 3.44 4.57 -2.25
N ALA A 28 4.17 5.55 -2.81
CA ALA A 28 4.50 6.78 -2.10
C ALA A 28 3.24 7.58 -1.72
N GLU A 29 2.25 7.61 -2.61
CA GLU A 29 0.95 8.23 -2.37
C GLU A 29 0.14 7.50 -1.28
N MET A 30 0.11 6.17 -1.31
CA MET A 30 -0.46 5.36 -0.22
C MET A 30 0.22 5.66 1.12
N LYS A 31 1.55 5.69 1.14
CA LYS A 31 2.34 6.02 2.34
C LYS A 31 1.98 7.41 2.87
N ARG A 32 1.84 8.39 1.98
CA ARG A 32 1.50 9.78 2.32
C ARG A 32 0.11 9.86 2.95
N LEU A 33 -0.88 9.15 2.42
CA LEU A 33 -2.22 9.07 3.01
C LEU A 33 -2.16 8.45 4.42
N VAL A 34 -1.49 7.31 4.58
CA VAL A 34 -1.35 6.67 5.90
C VAL A 34 -0.66 7.60 6.90
N ALA A 35 0.40 8.30 6.48
CA ALA A 35 1.12 9.26 7.31
C ALA A 35 0.24 10.47 7.71
N SER A 36 -0.68 10.90 6.84
CA SER A 36 -1.62 12.00 7.14
C SER A 36 -2.66 11.63 8.20
N ARG A 37 -3.00 10.34 8.29
CA ARG A 37 -3.96 9.80 9.28
C ARG A 37 -3.29 9.35 10.58
N ALA A 38 -1.96 9.38 10.64
CA ALA A 38 -1.19 8.89 11.78
C ALA A 38 -0.75 10.02 12.73
N GLY A 39 -0.50 9.66 13.99
CA GLY A 39 0.08 10.57 14.99
C GLY A 39 1.51 11.00 14.63
N LEU A 40 1.99 12.09 15.25
CA LEU A 40 3.26 12.75 14.91
C LEU A 40 4.46 11.79 14.82
N GLY A 41 4.63 10.89 15.79
CA GLY A 41 5.75 9.94 15.81
C GLY A 41 5.72 8.95 14.64
N VAL A 42 4.54 8.40 14.33
CA VAL A 42 4.37 7.48 13.20
C VAL A 42 4.55 8.21 11.88
N ARG A 43 4.06 9.44 11.78
CA ARG A 43 4.25 10.30 10.60
C ARG A 43 5.73 10.55 10.32
N LEU A 44 6.53 10.86 11.35
CA LEU A 44 7.98 11.04 11.21
C LEU A 44 8.69 9.74 10.79
N ALA A 45 8.30 8.60 11.36
CA ALA A 45 8.84 7.31 10.96
C ALA A 45 8.53 6.98 9.49
N LEU A 46 7.29 7.20 9.04
CA LEU A 46 6.87 6.99 7.65
C LEU A 46 7.54 7.97 6.67
N ALA A 47 7.84 9.20 7.11
CA ALA A 47 8.57 10.16 6.30
C ALA A 47 10.00 9.69 5.99
N ALA A 48 10.66 9.01 6.94
CA ALA A 48 12.02 8.49 6.78
C ALA A 48 12.11 7.21 5.91
N MET A 49 10.99 6.49 5.70
CA MET A 49 10.98 5.25 4.91
C MET A 49 10.88 5.51 3.40
N SER A 50 11.58 4.73 2.59
CA SER A 50 11.30 4.66 1.15
C SER A 50 9.93 4.02 0.88
N PRO A 51 9.34 4.20 -0.32
CA PRO A 51 8.09 3.51 -0.69
C PRO A 51 8.20 1.99 -0.57
N LEU A 52 9.33 1.39 -0.95
CA LEU A 52 9.56 -0.05 -0.82
C LEU A 52 9.63 -0.49 0.65
N GLN A 53 10.32 0.26 1.51
CA GLN A 53 10.37 -0.06 2.94
C GLN A 53 8.98 0.01 3.57
N PHE A 54 8.17 0.99 3.18
CA PHE A 54 6.78 1.06 3.60
C PHE A 54 5.98 -0.17 3.13
N ALA A 55 6.09 -0.56 1.86
CA ALA A 55 5.43 -1.75 1.31
C ALA A 55 5.81 -3.03 2.07
N GLN A 56 7.10 -3.21 2.37
CA GLN A 56 7.60 -4.35 3.15
C GLN A 56 7.05 -4.37 4.57
N GLU A 57 6.98 -3.21 5.23
CA GLU A 57 6.41 -3.09 6.57
C GLU A 57 4.91 -3.39 6.57
N VAL A 58 4.17 -2.94 5.55
CA VAL A 58 2.74 -3.26 5.39
C VAL A 58 2.55 -4.76 5.20
N ALA A 59 3.31 -5.40 4.30
CA ALA A 59 3.24 -6.84 4.08
C ALA A 59 3.55 -7.64 5.36
N ARG A 60 4.60 -7.23 6.11
CA ARG A 60 4.97 -7.82 7.40
C ARG A 60 3.86 -7.69 8.43
N ARG A 61 3.24 -6.50 8.54
CA ARG A 61 2.13 -6.27 9.48
C ARG A 61 0.88 -7.05 9.09
N TYR A 62 0.59 -7.15 7.80
CA TYR A 62 -0.52 -7.95 7.29
C TYR A 62 -0.32 -9.43 7.65
N ALA A 63 0.86 -9.99 7.36
CA ALA A 63 1.25 -11.35 7.74
C ALA A 63 1.05 -11.62 9.25
N GLN A 64 1.52 -10.69 10.09
CA GLN A 64 1.33 -10.78 11.55
C GLN A 64 -0.13 -10.68 11.97
N ALA A 65 -0.92 -9.84 11.32
CA ALA A 65 -2.33 -9.63 11.64
C ALA A 65 -3.22 -10.81 11.24
N THR A 66 -2.93 -11.46 10.12
CA THR A 66 -3.72 -12.60 9.60
C THR A 66 -3.15 -13.95 10.00
N GLY A 67 -1.96 -14.00 10.60
CA GLY A 67 -1.22 -15.24 10.86
C GLY A 67 -0.75 -15.96 9.59
N ARG A 68 -0.76 -15.29 8.44
CA ARG A 68 -0.38 -15.87 7.15
C ARG A 68 1.09 -15.56 6.85
N SER A 69 1.75 -16.47 6.14
CA SER A 69 3.07 -16.18 5.58
C SER A 69 2.90 -15.40 4.28
N VAL A 70 3.27 -14.13 4.29
CA VAL A 70 3.33 -13.27 3.10
C VAL A 70 4.77 -12.85 2.89
N PRO A 71 5.37 -13.09 1.71
CA PRO A 71 6.75 -12.70 1.46
C PRO A 71 6.90 -11.18 1.52
N ALA A 72 8.07 -10.72 1.97
CA ALA A 72 8.43 -9.32 1.84
C ALA A 72 8.62 -9.00 0.35
N PRO A 73 7.89 -8.03 -0.23
CA PRO A 73 8.05 -7.66 -1.63
C PRO A 73 9.45 -7.12 -1.89
N ALA A 74 10.05 -7.52 -3.01
CA ALA A 74 11.33 -6.98 -3.48
C ALA A 74 11.18 -5.67 -4.28
N SER A 75 9.96 -5.31 -4.66
CA SER A 75 9.64 -4.08 -5.41
C SER A 75 8.24 -3.56 -5.09
N CYS A 76 7.97 -2.29 -5.44
CA CYS A 76 6.62 -1.72 -5.34
C CYS A 76 5.63 -2.41 -6.29
N ASP A 77 6.09 -2.86 -7.47
CA ASP A 77 5.26 -3.65 -8.39
C ASP A 77 4.86 -4.99 -7.78
N GLU A 78 5.80 -5.68 -7.13
CA GLU A 78 5.51 -6.93 -6.44
C GLU A 78 4.56 -6.72 -5.26
N PHE A 79 4.71 -5.63 -4.50
CA PHE A 79 3.78 -5.29 -3.44
C PHE A 79 2.34 -5.12 -3.94
N LEU A 80 2.15 -4.40 -5.05
CA LEU A 80 0.82 -4.21 -5.62
C LEU A 80 0.25 -5.53 -6.15
N ARG A 81 1.07 -6.37 -6.80
CA ARG A 81 0.66 -7.71 -7.23
C ARG A 81 0.28 -8.62 -6.05
N LEU A 82 1.01 -8.56 -4.94
CA LEU A 82 0.64 -9.26 -3.71
C LEU A 82 -0.72 -8.76 -3.20
N GLY A 83 -0.93 -7.44 -3.15
CA GLY A 83 -2.21 -6.86 -2.79
C GLY A 83 -3.37 -7.30 -3.69
N GLN A 84 -3.11 -7.49 -5.00
CA GLN A 84 -4.11 -8.02 -5.93
C GLN A 84 -4.44 -9.48 -5.65
N ALA A 85 -3.42 -10.31 -5.40
CA ALA A 85 -3.61 -11.72 -5.05
C ALA A 85 -4.40 -11.89 -3.73
N GLU A 86 -4.29 -10.91 -2.83
CA GLU A 86 -5.03 -10.85 -1.57
C GLU A 86 -6.44 -10.23 -1.71
N GLY A 87 -6.84 -9.78 -2.92
CA GLY A 87 -8.13 -9.14 -3.16
C GLY A 87 -8.27 -7.74 -2.55
N ILE A 88 -7.16 -7.14 -2.10
CA ILE A 88 -7.10 -5.82 -1.47
C ILE A 88 -6.91 -4.72 -2.51
N VAL A 89 -6.23 -5.04 -3.61
CA VAL A 89 -5.82 -4.10 -4.64
C VAL A 89 -6.43 -4.49 -5.97
N THR A 90 -6.93 -3.51 -6.72
CA THR A 90 -7.36 -3.67 -8.12
C THR A 90 -6.61 -2.66 -8.98
N VAL A 91 -5.83 -3.13 -9.95
CA VAL A 91 -5.24 -2.24 -10.96
C VAL A 91 -6.33 -1.87 -11.94
N LEU A 92 -6.60 -0.57 -12.06
CA LEU A 92 -7.59 -0.03 -12.99
C LEU A 92 -6.89 0.20 -14.33
N GLU A 93 -7.39 -0.42 -15.40
CA GLU A 93 -6.91 -0.13 -16.75
C GLU A 93 -7.18 1.36 -17.08
N PRO A 94 -6.25 2.03 -17.79
CA PRO A 94 -6.54 3.35 -18.32
C PRO A 94 -7.73 3.19 -19.29
N ARG A 95 -8.86 3.85 -18.99
CA ARG A 95 -9.95 3.94 -19.96
C ARG A 95 -9.37 4.55 -21.23
N THR A 96 -9.26 3.74 -22.27
CA THR A 96 -8.94 4.23 -23.60
C THR A 96 -10.20 4.95 -24.08
N PRO A 97 -10.12 6.26 -24.41
CA PRO A 97 -11.28 7.00 -24.91
C PRO A 97 -11.77 6.45 -26.25
#